data_AF-A0A438MHX5-F1
#
_entry.id   AF-A0A438MHX5-F1
#
_cell.length_a   1.000
_cell.length_b   1.000
_cell.length_c   1.000
_cell.angle_alpha   90.00
_cell.angle_beta   90.00
_cell.angle_gamma   90.00
#
_symmetry.space_group_name_H-M   'P 1'
#
loop_
_entity.id
_entity.type
_entity.pdbx_description
1 polymer ?
#
loop_
_entity_poly.entity_id
_entity_poly.type
_entity_poly.pdbx_seq_one_letter_code
_entity_poly.pdbx_strand_id
1 'polypeptide(L)'
;MHCSRFRQGPALDRRGFFTLTGAAGLATLGLTGTAEAAARYRFFNRRIPDEAHRRMGKMASAGITSFSFTPSNGWVIVTQNGGYFARNIPDECFSKLKQLIAAGNRIHCVAFPPGGGNSWVITGDKTFYARNIPDECYRKILAYYKSGQQVMHVAFPPGGGNSWVVVATNGFFARNIDEECYQRMRTMSRGGRRITRVAFPYTGGWTVIAGNAFYARNIDEECFQQMKKFGAAGYQIHNVAFSPVGNAWSLSSRG
;
A
#
# COMPACT_ATOMS: atom_id res chain seq x y z
N MET A 1 33.57 -14.48 -26.25
CA MET A 1 33.55 -13.40 -25.24
C MET A 1 33.20 -12.10 -25.93
N HIS A 2 31.98 -11.58 -25.75
CA HIS A 2 31.68 -10.15 -25.99
C HIS A 2 30.54 -9.76 -25.05
N CYS A 3 30.90 -8.93 -24.07
CA CYS A 3 30.04 -8.45 -23.00
C CYS A 3 29.53 -7.06 -23.41
N SER A 4 28.29 -6.96 -23.86
CA SER A 4 27.67 -5.68 -24.20
C SER A 4 27.04 -5.08 -22.94
N ARG A 5 27.70 -4.05 -22.40
CA ARG A 5 27.20 -3.20 -21.31
C ARG A 5 25.95 -2.44 -21.76
N PHE A 6 24.80 -2.76 -21.18
CA PHE A 6 23.63 -1.87 -21.22
C PHE A 6 23.90 -0.66 -20.32
N ARG A 7 24.01 0.54 -20.92
CA ARG A 7 23.96 1.82 -20.19
C ARG A 7 22.54 2.03 -19.68
N GLN A 8 22.34 2.01 -18.36
CA GLN A 8 21.12 2.53 -17.75
C GLN A 8 21.18 4.07 -17.78
N GLY A 9 20.14 4.71 -18.34
CA GLY A 9 19.96 6.17 -18.26
C GLY A 9 19.64 6.63 -16.82
N PRO A 10 19.73 7.94 -16.53
CA PRO A 10 19.55 8.47 -15.19
C PRO A 10 18.12 8.20 -14.66
N ALA A 11 18.03 7.69 -13.43
CA ALA A 11 16.77 7.47 -12.73
C ALA A 11 16.09 8.80 -12.41
N LEU A 12 14.83 8.99 -12.84
CA LEU A 12 14.06 10.20 -12.59
C LEU A 12 13.40 10.16 -11.20
N ASP A 13 13.85 11.04 -10.29
CA ASP A 13 13.19 11.34 -9.00
C ASP A 13 11.86 12.07 -9.28
N ARG A 14 10.74 11.58 -8.72
CA ARG A 14 9.40 12.13 -8.95
C ARG A 14 8.73 12.49 -7.62
N ARG A 15 8.41 13.78 -7.46
CA ARG A 15 7.86 14.35 -6.21
C ARG A 15 6.44 14.90 -6.43
N GLY A 16 5.58 14.72 -5.43
CA GLY A 16 4.27 15.38 -5.33
C GLY A 16 4.14 16.09 -3.99
N PHE A 17 3.79 17.38 -4.01
CA PHE A 17 3.60 18.20 -2.80
C PHE A 17 2.25 18.91 -2.86
N PHE A 18 1.59 19.08 -1.71
CA PHE A 18 0.40 19.92 -1.56
C PHE A 18 0.66 20.93 -0.42
N THR A 19 0.93 22.20 -0.77
CA THR A 19 0.91 23.35 0.16
C THR A 19 -0.47 23.98 0.05
N LEU A 20 -1.28 23.92 1.11
CA LEU A 20 -2.46 24.79 1.23
C LEU A 20 -1.95 26.17 1.68
N THR A 21 -1.67 27.07 0.75
CA THR A 21 -1.55 28.51 1.08
C THR A 21 -2.95 29.09 1.03
N GLY A 22 -3.46 29.48 2.20
CA GLY A 22 -4.78 30.07 2.33
C GLY A 22 -4.87 31.40 1.59
N ALA A 23 -6.02 31.61 0.93
CA ALA A 23 -6.58 32.91 0.68
C ALA A 23 -8.12 32.77 0.76
N ALA A 24 -8.72 33.56 1.65
CA ALA A 24 -10.16 33.71 1.77
C ALA A 24 -10.74 34.33 0.48
N GLY A 25 -11.91 33.86 0.06
CA GLY A 25 -12.66 34.40 -1.08
C GLY A 25 -14.09 33.85 -1.08
N LEU A 26 -15.04 34.75 -1.33
CA LEU A 26 -16.46 34.66 -0.97
C LEU A 26 -17.26 33.48 -1.54
N ALA A 27 -18.31 33.14 -0.80
CA ALA A 27 -19.35 32.18 -1.14
C ALA A 27 -20.24 32.61 -2.32
N THR A 28 -20.66 31.63 -3.12
CA THR A 28 -21.92 31.65 -3.86
C THR A 28 -22.61 30.29 -3.70
N LEU A 29 -23.80 30.31 -3.09
CA LEU A 29 -24.71 29.17 -2.97
C LEU A 29 -25.30 28.83 -4.34
N GLY A 30 -25.19 27.56 -4.75
CA GLY A 30 -25.84 27.01 -5.94
C GLY A 30 -26.16 25.53 -5.71
N LEU A 31 -27.45 25.22 -5.60
CA LEU A 31 -28.03 23.89 -5.40
C LEU A 31 -27.74 22.95 -6.57
N THR A 32 -27.10 21.80 -6.32
CA THR A 32 -27.42 20.51 -6.97
C THR A 32 -26.98 19.35 -6.06
N GLY A 33 -27.87 18.96 -5.15
CA GLY A 33 -27.75 17.67 -4.49
C GLY A 33 -27.88 16.56 -5.54
N THR A 34 -26.81 15.77 -5.70
CA THR A 34 -26.74 14.33 -6.09
C THR A 34 -25.35 13.92 -6.63
N ALA A 35 -24.44 14.86 -6.96
CA ALA A 35 -23.06 14.55 -7.38
C ALA A 35 -22.06 14.43 -6.20
N GLU A 36 -22.37 15.06 -5.07
CA GLU A 36 -21.45 15.22 -3.94
C GLU A 36 -21.28 13.95 -3.07
N ALA A 37 -22.18 12.98 -3.23
CA ALA A 37 -22.06 11.65 -2.61
C ALA A 37 -21.23 10.64 -3.43
N ALA A 38 -20.87 10.98 -4.69
CA ALA A 38 -20.30 10.04 -5.65
C ALA A 38 -18.77 9.91 -5.65
N ALA A 39 -18.05 10.50 -4.69
CA ALA A 39 -16.58 10.46 -4.75
C ALA A 39 -15.84 10.18 -3.44
N ARG A 40 -16.51 9.88 -2.32
CA ARG A 40 -15.80 9.59 -1.05
C ARG A 40 -14.75 8.47 -1.22
N TYR A 41 -15.12 7.39 -1.88
CA TYR A 41 -14.24 6.22 -2.05
C TYR A 41 -13.67 6.15 -3.47
N ARG A 42 -12.48 6.72 -3.67
CA ARG A 42 -11.80 6.77 -4.97
C ARG A 42 -10.84 5.59 -5.12
N PHE A 43 -10.90 4.90 -6.25
CA PHE A 43 -9.87 3.94 -6.67
C PHE A 43 -9.55 4.10 -8.16
N PHE A 44 -8.36 3.66 -8.55
CA PHE A 44 -7.94 3.59 -9.96
C PHE A 44 -7.10 2.35 -10.18
N ASN A 45 -7.39 1.63 -11.24
CA ASN A 45 -6.77 0.35 -11.55
C ASN A 45 -6.24 0.36 -12.98
N ARG A 46 -5.06 -0.20 -13.18
CA ARG A 46 -4.47 -0.38 -14.50
C ARG A 46 -4.01 -1.82 -14.66
N ARG A 47 -4.54 -2.50 -15.70
CA ARG A 47 -4.15 -3.86 -16.12
C ARG A 47 -4.29 -4.95 -15.04
N ILE A 48 -5.07 -4.70 -13.97
CA ILE A 48 -5.37 -5.73 -12.97
C ILE A 48 -6.44 -6.69 -13.52
N PRO A 49 -6.58 -7.91 -12.97
CA PRO A 49 -7.65 -8.82 -13.37
C PRO A 49 -9.05 -8.16 -13.29
N ASP A 50 -9.90 -8.38 -14.29
CA ASP A 50 -11.22 -7.74 -14.36
C ASP A 50 -12.11 -8.06 -13.15
N GLU A 51 -12.02 -9.29 -12.62
CA GLU A 51 -12.73 -9.66 -11.40
C GLU A 51 -12.27 -8.80 -10.21
N ALA A 52 -10.97 -8.54 -10.09
CA ALA A 52 -10.43 -7.68 -9.04
C ALA A 52 -10.97 -6.25 -9.18
N HIS A 53 -10.99 -5.70 -10.40
CA HIS A 53 -11.57 -4.37 -10.65
C HIS A 53 -13.05 -4.30 -10.25
N ARG A 54 -13.87 -5.27 -10.69
CA ARG A 54 -15.30 -5.32 -10.33
C ARG A 54 -15.51 -5.48 -8.83
N ARG A 55 -14.70 -6.30 -8.16
CA ARG A 55 -14.78 -6.52 -6.70
C ARG A 55 -14.39 -5.27 -5.93
N MET A 56 -13.34 -4.56 -6.37
CA MET A 56 -12.99 -3.25 -5.82
C MET A 56 -14.16 -2.27 -5.94
N GLY A 57 -14.82 -2.18 -7.10
CA GLY A 57 -15.99 -1.32 -7.28
C GLY A 57 -17.13 -1.60 -6.30
N LYS A 58 -17.44 -2.88 -6.06
CA LYS A 58 -18.47 -3.31 -5.10
C LYS A 58 -18.09 -3.06 -3.64
N MET A 59 -16.80 -3.05 -3.33
CA MET A 59 -16.29 -2.99 -1.95
C MET A 59 -15.73 -1.62 -1.57
N ALA A 60 -15.55 -0.71 -2.53
CA ALA A 60 -14.93 0.60 -2.31
C ALA A 60 -15.67 1.41 -1.24
N SER A 61 -17.00 1.40 -1.24
CA SER A 61 -17.85 2.13 -0.28
C SER A 61 -17.68 1.69 1.18
N ALA A 62 -17.13 0.49 1.40
CA ALA A 62 -16.80 -0.02 2.73
C ALA A 62 -15.39 0.36 3.20
N GLY A 63 -14.66 1.15 2.40
CA GLY A 63 -13.31 1.63 2.68
C GLY A 63 -12.26 0.52 2.58
N ILE A 64 -11.53 0.46 1.48
CA ILE A 64 -10.49 -0.56 1.27
C ILE A 64 -9.31 -0.26 2.20
N THR A 65 -8.99 -1.18 3.12
CA THR A 65 -7.80 -1.08 3.99
C THR A 65 -6.59 -1.74 3.36
N SER A 66 -6.79 -2.89 2.71
CA SER A 66 -5.72 -3.63 2.07
C SER A 66 -6.18 -4.20 0.73
N PHE A 67 -5.48 -3.84 -0.32
CA PHE A 67 -5.44 -4.56 -1.59
C PHE A 67 -3.98 -4.94 -1.88
N SER A 68 -3.75 -6.21 -2.21
CA SER A 68 -2.40 -6.75 -2.40
C SER A 68 -2.41 -7.90 -3.42
N PHE A 69 -1.33 -8.00 -4.19
CA PHE A 69 -1.07 -9.14 -5.08
C PHE A 69 -0.15 -10.15 -4.42
N THR A 70 -0.35 -11.43 -4.72
CA THR A 70 0.63 -12.48 -4.45
C THR A 70 1.68 -12.51 -5.56
N PRO A 71 2.85 -13.14 -5.34
CA PRO A 71 3.86 -13.31 -6.39
C PRO A 71 3.39 -14.18 -7.56
N SER A 72 2.39 -15.04 -7.34
CA SER A 72 1.74 -15.86 -8.36
C SER A 72 0.56 -15.16 -9.06
N ASN A 73 0.46 -13.83 -8.94
CA ASN A 73 -0.61 -13.01 -9.50
C ASN A 73 -2.03 -13.34 -8.98
N GLY A 74 -2.10 -13.98 -7.82
CA GLY A 74 -3.29 -13.94 -6.97
C GLY A 74 -3.46 -12.57 -6.32
N TRP A 75 -4.60 -12.35 -5.68
CA TRP A 75 -4.91 -11.07 -5.06
C TRP A 75 -5.91 -11.20 -3.91
N VAL A 76 -5.87 -10.23 -3.00
CA VAL A 76 -6.77 -10.12 -1.86
C VAL A 76 -7.21 -8.68 -1.67
N ILE A 77 -8.47 -8.49 -1.30
CA ILE A 77 -9.07 -7.22 -0.88
C ILE A 77 -9.68 -7.38 0.51
N VAL A 78 -9.49 -6.36 1.36
CA VAL A 78 -10.08 -6.25 2.69
C VAL A 78 -10.56 -4.82 2.92
N THR A 79 -11.71 -4.67 3.57
CA THR A 79 -12.36 -3.38 3.87
C THR A 79 -12.44 -3.09 5.38
N GLN A 80 -12.71 -1.84 5.75
CA GLN A 80 -12.72 -1.37 7.13
C GLN A 80 -13.76 -2.08 8.00
N ASN A 81 -14.89 -2.47 7.41
CA ASN A 81 -15.99 -3.18 8.07
C ASN A 81 -15.82 -4.71 8.06
N GLY A 82 -14.65 -5.23 7.68
CA GLY A 82 -14.39 -6.67 7.67
C GLY A 82 -14.89 -7.40 6.42
N GLY A 83 -15.34 -6.70 5.38
CA GLY A 83 -15.54 -7.31 4.07
C GLY A 83 -14.20 -7.78 3.47
N TYR A 84 -14.17 -8.97 2.88
CA TYR A 84 -12.97 -9.50 2.25
C TYR A 84 -13.29 -10.40 1.05
N PHE A 85 -12.34 -10.48 0.11
CA PHE A 85 -12.40 -11.40 -1.02
C PHE A 85 -10.98 -11.71 -1.50
N ALA A 86 -10.74 -12.91 -2.02
CA ALA A 86 -9.42 -13.29 -2.51
C ALA A 86 -9.49 -14.29 -3.67
N ARG A 87 -8.44 -14.31 -4.49
CA ARG A 87 -8.17 -15.31 -5.52
C ARG A 87 -6.72 -15.73 -5.47
N ASN A 88 -6.49 -17.04 -5.55
CA ASN A 88 -5.15 -17.64 -5.67
C ASN A 88 -4.16 -17.15 -4.60
N ILE A 89 -4.63 -17.06 -3.36
CA ILE A 89 -3.79 -16.85 -2.17
C ILE A 89 -3.63 -18.18 -1.42
N PRO A 90 -2.59 -18.34 -0.58
CA PRO A 90 -2.46 -19.55 0.23
C PRO A 90 -3.70 -19.82 1.09
N ASP A 91 -4.19 -21.07 1.12
CA ASP A 91 -5.42 -21.44 1.83
C ASP A 91 -5.35 -21.15 3.34
N GLU A 92 -4.16 -21.32 3.93
CA GLU A 92 -3.92 -20.99 5.34
C GLU A 92 -4.07 -19.49 5.59
N CYS A 93 -3.57 -18.65 4.67
CA CYS A 93 -3.74 -17.20 4.74
C CYS A 93 -5.22 -16.82 4.66
N PHE A 94 -5.96 -17.41 3.73
CA PHE A 94 -7.40 -17.14 3.59
C PHE A 94 -8.19 -17.57 4.84
N SER A 95 -7.90 -18.76 5.36
CA SER A 95 -8.53 -19.31 6.57
C SER A 95 -8.23 -18.44 7.79
N LYS A 96 -6.99 -17.97 7.94
CA LYS A 96 -6.60 -17.10 9.04
C LYS A 96 -7.24 -15.72 8.92
N LEU A 97 -7.31 -15.15 7.72
CA LEU A 97 -7.99 -13.88 7.46
C LEU A 97 -9.46 -13.95 7.89
N LYS A 98 -10.17 -15.01 7.48
CA LYS A 98 -11.56 -15.27 7.89
C LYS A 98 -11.72 -15.35 9.40
N GLN A 99 -10.84 -16.09 10.09
CA GLN A 99 -10.87 -16.23 11.55
C GLN A 99 -10.68 -14.88 12.25
N LEU A 100 -9.74 -14.06 11.80
CA LEU A 100 -9.47 -12.74 12.39
C LEU A 100 -10.66 -11.81 12.25
N ILE A 101 -11.27 -11.76 11.07
CA ILE A 101 -12.44 -10.93 10.80
C ILE A 101 -13.64 -11.41 11.62
N ALA A 102 -13.87 -12.72 11.72
CA ALA A 102 -14.92 -13.29 12.55
C ALA A 102 -14.73 -12.99 14.05
N ALA A 103 -13.47 -12.89 14.51
CA ALA A 103 -13.12 -12.45 15.86
C ALA A 103 -13.20 -10.91 16.07
N GLY A 104 -13.71 -10.18 15.07
CA GLY A 104 -13.89 -8.73 15.12
C GLY A 104 -12.57 -7.94 15.09
N ASN A 105 -11.51 -8.48 14.47
CA ASN A 105 -10.30 -7.72 14.20
C ASN A 105 -10.44 -6.88 12.94
N ARG A 106 -10.04 -5.61 13.02
CA ARG A 106 -9.90 -4.76 11.84
C ARG A 106 -8.54 -5.02 11.21
N ILE A 107 -8.55 -5.47 9.96
CA ILE A 107 -7.31 -5.75 9.22
C ILE A 107 -6.73 -4.47 8.64
N HIS A 108 -5.44 -4.24 8.88
CA HIS A 108 -4.69 -3.12 8.35
C HIS A 108 -3.93 -3.49 7.08
N CYS A 109 -3.28 -4.67 7.08
CA CYS A 109 -2.44 -5.08 5.97
C CYS A 109 -2.48 -6.59 5.77
N VAL A 110 -2.51 -7.02 4.51
CA VAL A 110 -2.15 -8.37 4.08
C VAL A 110 -1.00 -8.23 3.09
N ALA A 111 0.13 -8.90 3.33
CA ALA A 111 1.31 -8.80 2.48
C ALA A 111 1.94 -10.18 2.22
N PHE A 112 2.58 -10.32 1.06
CA PHE A 112 3.16 -11.56 0.59
C PHE A 112 4.64 -11.31 0.23
N PRO A 113 5.60 -12.04 0.82
CA PRO A 113 6.98 -12.03 0.37
C PRO A 113 7.10 -12.50 -1.09
N PRO A 114 8.05 -11.97 -1.88
CA PRO A 114 8.14 -12.24 -3.32
C PRO A 114 8.55 -13.69 -3.67
N GLY A 115 9.13 -14.43 -2.73
CA GLY A 115 9.47 -15.85 -2.91
C GLY A 115 8.24 -16.75 -3.09
N GLY A 116 7.04 -16.28 -2.74
CA GLY A 116 5.79 -17.01 -2.92
C GLY A 116 5.61 -18.16 -1.94
N GLY A 117 4.90 -19.20 -2.39
CA GLY A 117 4.51 -20.35 -1.57
C GLY A 117 3.54 -19.96 -0.45
N ASN A 118 3.58 -20.71 0.67
CA ASN A 118 2.80 -20.41 1.86
C ASN A 118 3.53 -19.36 2.74
N SER A 119 3.81 -18.18 2.18
CA SER A 119 4.51 -17.09 2.87
C SER A 119 3.64 -15.84 2.86
N TRP A 120 3.30 -15.31 4.03
CA TRP A 120 2.36 -14.19 4.15
C TRP A 120 2.39 -13.58 5.56
N VAL A 121 1.84 -12.37 5.66
CA VAL A 121 1.58 -11.70 6.94
C VAL A 121 0.24 -10.96 6.88
N ILE A 122 -0.53 -11.06 7.95
CA ILE A 122 -1.76 -10.31 8.19
C ILE A 122 -1.56 -9.51 9.48
N THR A 123 -1.71 -8.19 9.42
CA THR A 123 -1.70 -7.32 10.59
C THR A 123 -3.07 -6.70 10.80
N GLY A 124 -3.51 -6.62 12.05
CA GLY A 124 -4.77 -5.99 12.44
C GLY A 124 -4.64 -5.13 13.67
N ASP A 125 -5.76 -4.60 14.13
CA ASP A 125 -5.83 -3.69 15.28
C ASP A 125 -5.48 -4.35 16.62
N LYS A 126 -5.77 -5.63 16.80
CA LYS A 126 -5.53 -6.37 18.05
C LYS A 126 -4.34 -7.34 18.00
N THR A 127 -4.06 -7.90 16.83
CA THR A 127 -3.06 -8.96 16.68
C THR A 127 -2.55 -9.07 15.24
N PHE A 128 -1.55 -9.91 15.03
CA PHE A 128 -1.03 -10.28 13.71
C PHE A 128 -0.79 -11.78 13.62
N TYR A 129 -0.75 -12.28 12.39
CA TYR A 129 -0.31 -13.63 12.08
C TYR A 129 0.61 -13.59 10.88
N ALA A 130 1.66 -14.40 10.89
CA ALA A 130 2.59 -14.49 9.78
C ALA A 130 3.10 -15.93 9.61
N ARG A 131 3.43 -16.26 8.38
CA ARG A 131 4.00 -17.55 7.97
C ARG A 131 5.16 -17.29 7.03
N ASN A 132 6.31 -17.93 7.28
CA ASN A 132 7.49 -17.93 6.42
C ASN A 132 7.95 -16.53 5.97
N ILE A 133 7.94 -15.56 6.90
CA ILE A 133 8.57 -14.25 6.70
C ILE A 133 9.95 -14.24 7.39
N PRO A 134 10.88 -13.34 7.02
CA PRO A 134 12.17 -13.23 7.71
C PRO A 134 12.01 -13.07 9.23
N ASP A 135 12.77 -13.81 10.03
CA ASP A 135 12.62 -13.82 11.49
C ASP A 135 12.76 -12.43 12.12
N GLU A 136 13.68 -11.61 11.62
CA GLU A 136 13.87 -10.24 12.10
C GLU A 136 12.61 -9.39 11.87
N CYS A 137 11.96 -9.56 10.72
CA CYS A 137 10.68 -8.92 10.40
C CYS A 137 9.60 -9.35 11.41
N TYR A 138 9.46 -10.67 11.64
CA TYR A 138 8.52 -11.21 12.61
C TYR A 138 8.75 -10.63 14.02
N ARG A 139 9.99 -10.64 14.50
CA ARG A 139 10.34 -10.12 15.83
C ARG A 139 10.03 -8.62 15.95
N LYS A 140 10.24 -7.84 14.88
CA LYS A 140 9.90 -6.41 14.88
C LYS A 140 8.40 -6.15 14.90
N ILE A 141 7.62 -6.93 14.17
CA ILE A 141 6.15 -6.86 14.25
C ILE A 141 5.69 -7.21 15.67
N LEU A 142 6.19 -8.32 16.24
CA LEU A 142 5.87 -8.73 17.60
C LEU A 142 6.23 -7.67 18.64
N ALA A 143 7.39 -7.03 18.51
CA ALA A 143 7.82 -5.97 19.42
C ALA A 143 6.86 -4.77 19.41
N TYR A 144 6.33 -4.38 18.24
CA TYR A 144 5.33 -3.32 18.17
C TYR A 144 4.05 -3.69 18.94
N TYR A 145 3.47 -4.87 18.71
CA TYR A 145 2.28 -5.30 19.45
C TYR A 145 2.52 -5.42 20.96
N LYS A 146 3.68 -5.95 21.38
CA LYS A 146 4.06 -6.00 22.81
C LYS A 146 4.19 -4.61 23.44
N SER A 147 4.53 -3.59 22.66
CA SER A 147 4.59 -2.19 23.11
C SER A 147 3.23 -1.45 23.02
N GLY A 148 2.14 -2.16 22.73
CA GLY A 148 0.81 -1.55 22.57
C GLY A 148 0.62 -0.77 21.26
N GLN A 149 1.50 -0.95 20.28
CA GLN A 149 1.40 -0.31 18.97
C GLN A 149 0.85 -1.26 17.91
N GLN A 150 0.07 -0.70 16.99
CA GLN A 150 -0.46 -1.42 15.83
C GLN A 150 0.53 -1.36 14.67
N VAL A 151 0.65 -2.46 13.91
CA VAL A 151 1.35 -2.46 12.63
C VAL A 151 0.37 -2.16 11.52
N MET A 152 0.52 -0.97 10.93
CA MET A 152 -0.36 -0.44 9.90
C MET A 152 -0.03 -1.03 8.53
N HIS A 153 1.24 -1.34 8.27
CA HIS A 153 1.67 -1.81 6.95
C HIS A 153 2.94 -2.65 7.01
N VAL A 154 3.03 -3.67 6.15
CA VAL A 154 4.23 -4.46 5.90
C VAL A 154 4.46 -4.55 4.39
N ALA A 155 5.70 -4.37 3.94
CA ALA A 155 6.06 -4.49 2.53
C ALA A 155 7.35 -5.28 2.34
N PHE A 156 7.41 -6.01 1.23
CA PHE A 156 8.58 -6.79 0.82
C PHE A 156 9.01 -6.32 -0.57
N PRO A 157 10.26 -5.87 -0.75
CA PRO A 157 10.80 -5.60 -2.08
C PRO A 157 10.87 -6.87 -2.93
N PRO A 158 10.70 -6.78 -4.26
CA PRO A 158 10.61 -7.96 -5.15
C PRO A 158 11.90 -8.79 -5.21
N GLY A 159 13.06 -8.21 -4.85
CA GLY A 159 14.33 -8.94 -4.79
C GLY A 159 14.38 -10.03 -3.71
N GLY A 160 13.47 -10.00 -2.73
CA GLY A 160 13.36 -11.04 -1.71
C GLY A 160 14.48 -11.02 -0.66
N GLY A 161 14.75 -12.20 -0.07
CA GLY A 161 15.71 -12.36 1.02
C GLY A 161 15.27 -11.69 2.33
N ASN A 162 16.25 -11.28 3.16
CA ASN A 162 15.99 -10.49 4.38
C ASN A 162 15.80 -9.00 4.05
N SER A 163 14.82 -8.68 3.20
CA SER A 163 14.48 -7.31 2.80
C SER A 163 13.00 -7.04 3.05
N TRP A 164 12.70 -6.00 3.82
CA TRP A 164 11.34 -5.73 4.28
C TRP A 164 11.20 -4.34 4.92
N VAL A 165 9.95 -3.88 5.03
CA VAL A 165 9.54 -2.68 5.77
C VAL A 165 8.37 -3.03 6.69
N VAL A 166 8.43 -2.58 7.94
CA VAL A 166 7.33 -2.64 8.92
C VAL A 166 7.02 -1.21 9.36
N VAL A 167 5.79 -0.77 9.12
CA VAL A 167 5.28 0.55 9.51
C VAL A 167 4.26 0.38 10.62
N ALA A 168 4.50 1.01 11.76
CA ALA A 168 3.63 1.03 12.92
C ALA A 168 2.98 2.41 13.11
N THR A 169 2.09 2.52 14.09
CA THR A 169 1.41 3.79 14.41
C THR A 169 2.40 4.94 14.66
N ASN A 170 3.50 4.69 15.39
CA ASN A 170 4.46 5.74 15.78
C ASN A 170 5.90 5.42 15.37
N GLY A 171 6.10 4.80 14.20
CA GLY A 171 7.45 4.53 13.72
C GLY A 171 7.50 3.53 12.58
N PHE A 172 8.71 3.22 12.14
CA PHE A 172 8.94 2.17 11.17
C PHE A 172 10.30 1.50 11.40
N PHE A 173 10.42 0.27 10.91
CA PHE A 173 11.71 -0.40 10.70
C PHE A 173 11.80 -0.82 9.23
N ALA A 174 13.00 -0.80 8.69
CA ALA A 174 13.28 -1.32 7.35
C ALA A 174 14.61 -2.05 7.35
N ARG A 175 14.71 -3.07 6.50
CA ARG A 175 15.91 -3.87 6.32
C ARG A 175 16.19 -4.03 4.83
N ASN A 176 17.44 -3.79 4.43
CA ASN A 176 17.93 -4.03 3.07
C ASN A 176 17.01 -3.50 1.96
N ILE A 177 16.47 -2.29 2.14
CA ILE A 177 15.71 -1.59 1.12
C ILE A 177 16.61 -0.54 0.44
N ASP A 178 16.12 0.02 -0.66
CA ASP A 178 16.78 1.13 -1.33
C ASP A 178 17.06 2.30 -0.37
N GLU A 179 18.29 2.81 -0.40
CA GLU A 179 18.77 3.84 0.53
C GLU A 179 17.96 5.14 0.39
N GLU A 180 17.64 5.55 -0.83
CA GLU A 180 16.83 6.75 -1.04
C GLU A 180 15.41 6.57 -0.47
N CYS A 181 14.79 5.39 -0.67
CA CYS A 181 13.51 5.06 -0.06
C CYS A 181 13.56 5.22 1.47
N TYR A 182 14.59 4.64 2.10
CA TYR A 182 14.78 4.73 3.55
C TYR A 182 14.96 6.18 4.02
N GLN A 183 15.80 6.97 3.34
CA GLN A 183 16.03 8.36 3.70
C GLN A 183 14.77 9.23 3.54
N ARG A 184 13.92 8.95 2.54
CA ARG A 184 12.63 9.62 2.39
C ARG A 184 11.70 9.32 3.56
N MET A 185 11.56 8.04 3.93
CA MET A 185 10.77 7.66 5.11
C MET A 185 11.28 8.38 6.36
N ARG A 186 12.59 8.37 6.60
CA ARG A 186 13.23 9.03 7.75
C ARG A 186 12.97 10.53 7.76
N THR A 187 13.14 11.20 6.63
CA THR A 187 12.94 12.65 6.50
C THR A 187 11.48 13.03 6.77
N MET A 188 10.52 12.29 6.19
CA MET A 188 9.10 12.52 6.43
C MET A 188 8.73 12.33 7.90
N SER A 189 9.21 11.26 8.54
CA SER A 189 8.96 11.01 9.96
C SER A 189 9.57 12.08 10.88
N ARG A 190 10.80 12.55 10.59
CA ARG A 190 11.41 13.68 11.33
C ARG A 190 10.62 14.98 11.15
N GLY A 191 9.99 15.17 10.00
CA GLY A 191 9.06 16.27 9.73
C GLY A 191 7.66 16.09 10.35
N GLY A 192 7.47 15.13 11.27
CA GLY A 192 6.21 14.89 11.96
C GLY A 192 5.16 14.15 11.14
N ARG A 193 5.47 13.71 9.92
CA ARG A 193 4.54 12.95 9.08
C ARG A 193 4.60 11.46 9.41
N ARG A 194 3.43 10.87 9.65
CA ARG A 194 3.31 9.42 9.84
C ARG A 194 3.30 8.69 8.50
N ILE A 195 4.28 7.81 8.29
CA ILE A 195 4.27 6.89 7.14
C ILE A 195 3.06 5.97 7.27
N THR A 196 2.32 5.76 6.19
CA THR A 196 1.13 4.89 6.16
C THR A 196 1.27 3.75 5.17
N ARG A 197 2.03 3.93 4.09
CA ARG A 197 2.22 2.90 3.06
C ARG A 197 3.60 3.01 2.44
N VAL A 198 4.18 1.86 2.11
CA VAL A 198 5.36 1.71 1.25
C VAL A 198 5.07 0.60 0.25
N ALA A 199 5.31 0.81 -1.03
CA ALA A 199 5.09 -0.24 -2.04
C ALA A 199 6.26 -0.31 -3.01
N PHE A 200 6.58 -1.53 -3.45
CA PHE A 200 7.68 -1.81 -4.36
C PHE A 200 7.12 -2.42 -5.65
N PRO A 201 7.23 -1.77 -6.81
CA PRO A 201 6.90 -2.40 -8.08
C PRO A 201 7.85 -3.57 -8.36
N TYR A 202 7.34 -4.61 -9.01
CA TYR A 202 8.16 -5.76 -9.44
C TYR A 202 9.18 -5.40 -10.53
N THR A 203 9.00 -4.27 -11.22
CA THR A 203 9.96 -3.69 -12.17
C THR A 203 11.10 -2.92 -11.49
N GLY A 204 11.12 -2.87 -10.15
CA GLY A 204 12.01 -2.03 -9.37
C GLY A 204 11.38 -0.66 -9.03
N GLY A 205 12.09 0.12 -8.22
CA GLY A 205 11.58 1.39 -7.69
C GLY A 205 10.81 1.24 -6.38
N TRP A 206 10.14 2.31 -5.97
CA TRP A 206 9.39 2.35 -4.70
C TRP A 206 8.42 3.52 -4.66
N THR A 207 7.43 3.42 -3.76
CA THR A 207 6.59 4.52 -3.29
C THR A 207 6.62 4.60 -1.78
N VAL A 208 6.59 5.82 -1.24
CA VAL A 208 6.41 6.11 0.19
C VAL A 208 5.25 7.09 0.33
N ILE A 209 4.27 6.75 1.17
CA ILE A 209 3.10 7.59 1.47
C ILE A 209 3.07 7.89 2.96
N ALA A 210 2.83 9.16 3.28
CA ALA A 210 2.66 9.64 4.64
C ALA A 210 1.50 10.65 4.72
N GLY A 211 0.30 10.13 5.00
CA GLY A 211 -0.93 10.91 4.98
C GLY A 211 -1.25 11.42 3.57
N ASN A 212 -1.23 12.74 3.39
CA ASN A 212 -1.48 13.40 2.10
C ASN A 212 -0.21 13.67 1.27
N ALA A 213 0.97 13.30 1.75
CA ALA A 213 2.22 13.44 1.00
C ALA A 213 2.71 12.08 0.50
N PHE A 214 3.34 12.07 -0.67
CA PHE A 214 3.94 10.87 -1.22
C PHE A 214 5.19 11.19 -2.06
N TYR A 215 6.08 10.21 -2.12
CA TYR A 215 7.27 10.20 -2.98
C TYR A 215 7.30 8.88 -3.73
N ALA A 216 7.83 8.90 -4.95
CA ALA A 216 8.00 7.70 -5.74
C ALA A 216 9.23 7.80 -6.64
N ARG A 217 9.83 6.65 -6.92
CA ARG A 217 10.94 6.54 -7.87
C ARG A 217 10.77 5.29 -8.72
N ASN A 218 11.03 5.43 -10.02
CA ASN A 218 10.97 4.33 -10.99
C ASN A 218 9.67 3.52 -10.95
N ILE A 219 8.53 4.21 -10.82
CA ILE A 219 7.21 3.60 -10.98
C ILE A 219 6.60 3.98 -12.33
N ASP A 220 5.60 3.22 -12.76
CA ASP A 220 4.79 3.53 -13.94
C ASP A 220 4.35 5.01 -13.96
N GLU A 221 4.56 5.71 -15.09
CA GLU A 221 4.26 7.14 -15.22
C GLU A 221 2.80 7.42 -14.94
N GLU A 222 1.89 6.62 -15.51
CA GLU A 222 0.47 6.84 -15.32
C GLU A 222 0.08 6.64 -13.85
N CYS A 223 0.66 5.63 -13.17
CA CYS A 223 0.49 5.45 -11.73
C CYS A 223 0.83 6.72 -10.96
N PHE A 224 2.01 7.30 -11.22
CA PHE A 224 2.44 8.53 -10.54
C PHE A 224 1.52 9.72 -10.86
N GLN A 225 1.07 9.87 -12.10
CA GLN A 225 0.13 10.92 -12.49
C GLN A 225 -1.22 10.75 -11.79
N GLN A 226 -1.71 9.52 -11.64
CA GLN A 226 -2.95 9.27 -10.89
C GLN A 226 -2.77 9.53 -9.39
N MET A 227 -1.61 9.24 -8.79
CA MET A 227 -1.31 9.63 -7.41
C MET A 227 -1.40 11.15 -7.21
N LYS A 228 -0.85 11.94 -8.15
CA LYS A 228 -0.98 13.41 -8.14
C LYS A 228 -2.43 13.86 -8.28
N LYS A 229 -3.22 13.24 -9.17
CA LYS A 229 -4.64 13.55 -9.32
C LYS A 229 -5.45 13.26 -8.06
N PHE A 230 -5.15 12.16 -7.36
CA PHE A 230 -5.77 11.85 -6.06
C PHE A 230 -5.48 12.94 -5.04
N GLY A 231 -4.21 13.30 -4.88
CA GLY A 231 -3.80 14.36 -3.94
C GLY A 231 -4.39 15.72 -4.28
N ALA A 232 -4.38 16.12 -5.55
CA ALA A 232 -4.96 17.38 -6.02
C ALA A 232 -6.47 17.47 -5.79
N ALA A 233 -7.16 16.32 -5.83
CA ALA A 233 -8.59 16.22 -5.52
C ALA A 233 -8.87 16.03 -4.02
N GLY A 234 -7.86 16.18 -3.14
CA GLY A 234 -8.03 16.11 -1.68
C GLY A 234 -8.08 14.69 -1.10
N TYR A 235 -7.90 13.64 -1.90
CA TYR A 235 -7.91 12.26 -1.41
C TYR A 235 -6.57 11.86 -0.82
N GLN A 236 -6.63 11.20 0.35
CA GLN A 236 -5.49 10.47 0.89
C GLN A 236 -5.37 9.11 0.22
N ILE A 237 -4.17 8.77 -0.25
CA ILE A 237 -3.87 7.45 -0.81
C ILE A 237 -3.65 6.49 0.36
N HIS A 238 -4.53 5.53 0.50
CA HIS A 238 -4.49 4.55 1.59
C HIS A 238 -3.86 3.24 1.17
N ASN A 239 -3.97 2.88 -0.11
CA ASN A 239 -3.38 1.67 -0.64
C ASN A 239 -2.80 1.91 -2.04
N VAL A 240 -1.62 1.34 -2.25
CA VAL A 240 -0.96 1.18 -3.56
C VAL A 240 -0.49 -0.26 -3.64
N ALA A 241 -0.80 -0.92 -4.75
CA ALA A 241 -0.41 -2.31 -5.00
C ALA A 241 0.11 -2.45 -6.43
N PHE A 242 1.23 -3.14 -6.58
CA PHE A 242 1.83 -3.49 -7.87
C PHE A 242 1.72 -5.00 -8.08
N SER A 243 1.26 -5.42 -9.25
CA SER A 243 1.21 -6.82 -9.65
C SER A 243 2.56 -7.28 -10.20
N PRO A 244 2.92 -8.56 -10.03
CA PRO A 244 4.10 -9.15 -10.69
C PRO A 244 3.94 -9.28 -12.21
N VAL A 245 2.74 -9.08 -12.77
CA VAL A 245 2.44 -9.31 -14.18
C VAL A 245 1.98 -8.03 -14.86
N GLY A 246 2.44 -7.83 -16.10
CA GLY A 246 1.89 -6.82 -17.01
C GLY A 246 2.06 -5.37 -16.57
N ASN A 247 2.98 -5.07 -15.63
CA ASN A 247 3.13 -3.75 -15.01
C ASN A 247 1.79 -3.19 -14.50
N ALA A 248 0.94 -4.10 -13.97
CA ALA A 248 -0.37 -3.76 -13.46
C ALA A 248 -0.28 -3.16 -12.05
N TRP A 249 -1.18 -2.24 -11.74
CA TRP A 249 -1.19 -1.53 -10.47
C TRP A 249 -2.57 -1.05 -10.07
N SER A 250 -2.72 -0.76 -8.77
CA SER A 250 -3.96 -0.25 -8.17
C SER A 250 -3.65 0.83 -7.14
N LEU A 251 -4.52 1.84 -7.09
CA LEU A 251 -4.55 2.92 -6.10
C LEU A 251 -5.94 2.95 -5.48
N SER A 252 -6.03 3.11 -4.16
CA SER A 252 -7.31 3.40 -3.51
C SER A 252 -7.19 4.33 -2.30
N SER A 253 -8.25 5.12 -2.12
CA SER A 253 -8.60 5.86 -0.92
C SER A 253 -9.75 5.11 -0.21
N ARG A 254 -9.89 5.35 1.09
CA ARG A 254 -10.95 4.78 1.93
C ARG A 254 -11.93 5.83 2.45
N GLY A 255 -12.03 6.99 1.80
CA GLY A 255 -12.97 8.05 2.18
C GLY A 255 -12.51 9.01 3.24
#